data_AF-A0A923R4J4-F1
#
_entry.id   AF-A0A923R4J4-F1
#
_cell.length_a   1.000
_cell.length_b   1.000
_cell.length_c   1.000
_cell.angle_alpha   90.00
_cell.angle_beta   90.00
_cell.angle_gamma   90.00
#
_symmetry.space_group_name_H-M   'P 1'
#
loop_
_entity.id
_entity.type
_entity.pdbx_description
1 polymer ?
#
loop_
_entity_poly.entity_id
_entity_poly.type
_entity_poly.pdbx_seq_one_letter_code
_entity_poly.pdbx_strand_id
1 'polypeptide(L)'
;DVNAVICDAELNGITHPALIQILTHPELAQILDIDLMREIVENPENTQYTRILTESLEGVATRDQFVERMKSVLVNKVPKASIENRVAYLLGQPKDKRSILRALGDMNLREVQQLLHGGNLAAPTEDSLLGQYLKETGAKTLLRTFGMRPPVTSAGGLQGPQRLIVPISPASFAAYEKYFYNHNFMSVWAHAQVMQAGQIISYSHAFVPFRLPGTINTALPQIILSSSEAQRLEQYSQLFKAPHNGGNYGNRANATMYPWALPGYCAAGGYSGNCTQWIGNIPIGDKLVSEYRFPPNFEMRLQDESPVRAPLAAYEHENELMKRVWKAPGNEQLADVIGQHDAGVNAEFANPGWLVSTLIGPTTNERVPLLFIVVPDHTTDIPADVVPNFEQPF
;
A
#
# COMPACT_ATOMS: atom_id res chain seq x y z
N ASP A 1 -8.48 -1.18 -39.20
CA ASP A 1 -7.44 -1.80 -40.03
C ASP A 1 -6.26 -2.10 -39.13
N VAL A 2 -6.02 -3.38 -38.82
CA VAL A 2 -4.97 -3.82 -37.88
C VAL A 2 -3.58 -3.39 -38.36
N ASN A 3 -3.36 -3.39 -39.68
CA ASN A 3 -2.08 -2.99 -40.25
C ASN A 3 -1.81 -1.50 -40.07
N ALA A 4 -2.84 -0.65 -40.08
CA ALA A 4 -2.71 0.76 -39.78
C ALA A 4 -2.34 1.02 -38.31
N VAL A 5 -2.85 0.21 -37.37
CA VAL A 5 -2.53 0.33 -35.94
C VAL A 5 -1.13 -0.20 -35.64
N ILE A 6 -0.70 -1.28 -36.30
CA ILE A 6 0.68 -1.79 -36.19
C ILE A 6 1.66 -0.77 -36.78
N CYS A 7 1.38 -0.19 -37.95
CA CYS A 7 2.20 0.87 -38.51
C CYS A 7 2.22 2.12 -37.63
N ASP A 8 1.10 2.55 -37.05
CA ASP A 8 1.06 3.69 -36.12
C ASP A 8 1.84 3.39 -34.83
N ALA A 9 1.74 2.17 -34.30
CA ALA A 9 2.50 1.72 -33.13
C ALA A 9 4.01 1.70 -33.41
N GLU A 10 4.44 1.13 -34.55
CA GLU A 10 5.85 1.10 -34.97
C GLU A 10 6.40 2.52 -35.24
N LEU A 11 5.61 3.38 -35.89
CA LEU A 11 5.98 4.78 -36.17
C LEU A 11 6.11 5.62 -34.89
N ASN A 12 5.36 5.29 -33.84
CA ASN A 12 5.42 5.96 -32.54
C ASN A 12 6.36 5.24 -31.54
N GLY A 13 7.18 4.29 -31.99
CA GLY A 13 8.23 3.66 -31.17
C GLY A 13 7.74 2.58 -30.19
N ILE A 14 6.53 2.06 -30.38
CA ILE A 14 5.97 0.97 -29.57
C ILE A 14 6.63 -0.36 -30.00
N THR A 15 7.61 -0.83 -29.22
CA THR A 15 8.40 -2.05 -29.53
C THR A 15 8.11 -3.23 -28.60
N HIS A 16 7.16 -3.10 -27.68
CA HIS A 16 6.91 -4.14 -26.67
C HIS A 16 6.29 -5.39 -27.32
N PRO A 17 6.94 -6.57 -27.26
CA PRO A 17 6.49 -7.78 -27.95
C PRO A 17 5.05 -8.20 -27.62
N ALA A 18 4.63 -8.03 -26.36
CA ALA A 18 3.26 -8.34 -25.93
C ALA A 18 2.19 -7.46 -26.62
N LEU A 19 2.50 -6.21 -26.97
CA LEU A 19 1.56 -5.32 -27.66
C LEU A 19 1.44 -5.63 -29.14
N ILE A 20 2.57 -5.98 -29.79
CA ILE A 20 2.54 -6.49 -31.17
C ILE A 20 1.67 -7.75 -31.22
N GLN A 21 1.75 -8.61 -30.20
CA GLN A 21 0.92 -9.81 -30.08
C GLN A 21 -0.57 -9.49 -29.87
N ILE A 22 -0.93 -8.45 -29.10
CA ILE A 22 -2.33 -8.01 -28.96
C ILE A 22 -2.86 -7.45 -30.29
N LEU A 23 -2.10 -6.55 -30.92
CA LEU A 23 -2.50 -5.87 -32.14
C LEU A 23 -2.68 -6.84 -33.31
N THR A 24 -1.88 -7.91 -33.35
CA THR A 24 -1.99 -8.97 -34.37
C THR A 24 -3.11 -9.97 -34.11
N HIS A 25 -3.82 -9.88 -32.98
CA HIS A 25 -4.95 -10.76 -32.65
C HIS A 25 -6.29 -9.98 -32.70
N PRO A 26 -7.10 -10.14 -33.76
CA PRO A 26 -8.31 -9.35 -33.99
C PRO A 26 -9.35 -9.43 -32.86
N GLU A 27 -9.35 -10.51 -32.07
CA GLU A 27 -10.26 -10.67 -30.94
C GLU A 27 -9.77 -9.92 -29.69
N LEU A 28 -8.45 -9.89 -29.45
CA LEU A 28 -7.85 -9.14 -28.33
C LEU A 28 -7.82 -7.64 -28.60
N ALA A 29 -7.60 -7.24 -29.85
CA ALA A 29 -7.65 -5.84 -30.28
C ALA A 29 -9.07 -5.22 -30.16
N GLN A 30 -10.12 -6.04 -30.05
CA GLN A 30 -11.49 -5.57 -29.76
C GLN A 30 -11.76 -5.36 -28.26
N ILE A 31 -10.92 -5.94 -27.41
CA ILE A 31 -11.08 -5.96 -25.95
C ILE A 31 -10.33 -4.79 -25.29
N LEU A 32 -9.12 -4.47 -25.80
CA LEU A 32 -8.25 -3.44 -25.24
C LEU A 32 -8.29 -2.19 -26.11
N ASP A 33 -8.73 -1.08 -25.52
CA ASP A 33 -8.71 0.24 -26.17
C ASP A 33 -7.28 0.62 -26.59
N ILE A 34 -7.11 1.20 -27.78
CA ILE A 34 -5.82 1.66 -28.32
C ILE A 34 -5.18 2.71 -27.39
N ASP A 35 -5.98 3.58 -26.77
CA ASP A 35 -5.49 4.62 -25.86
C ASP A 35 -4.95 4.00 -24.56
N LEU A 36 -5.60 2.94 -24.06
CA LEU A 36 -5.11 2.19 -22.90
C LEU A 36 -3.82 1.44 -23.24
N MET A 37 -3.76 0.81 -24.41
CA MET A 37 -2.55 0.15 -24.90
C MET A 37 -1.38 1.12 -25.03
N ARG A 38 -1.63 2.32 -25.55
CA ARG A 38 -0.61 3.39 -25.68
C ARG A 38 -0.09 3.83 -24.32
N GLU A 39 -0.96 4.06 -23.34
CA GLU A 39 -0.54 4.46 -22.00
C GLU A 39 0.29 3.39 -21.28
N ILE A 40 -0.07 2.11 -21.46
CA ILE A 40 0.70 0.96 -20.96
C ILE A 40 2.12 0.95 -21.55
N VAL A 41 2.27 1.33 -22.82
CA VAL A 41 3.56 1.39 -23.52
C VAL A 41 4.39 2.59 -23.09
N GLU A 42 3.75 3.74 -22.94
CA GLU A 42 4.40 4.99 -22.58
C GLU A 42 4.81 5.01 -21.11
N ASN A 43 4.18 4.17 -20.27
CA ASN A 43 4.47 4.04 -18.84
C ASN A 43 4.65 2.56 -18.40
N PRO A 44 5.60 1.82 -19.00
CA PRO A 44 5.71 0.38 -18.80
C PRO A 44 6.15 0.02 -17.37
N GLU A 45 6.82 0.95 -16.68
CA GLU A 45 7.29 0.77 -15.31
C GLU A 45 6.26 1.16 -14.23
N ASN A 46 5.07 1.64 -14.60
CA ASN A 46 4.31 2.52 -13.70
C ASN A 46 2.95 2.02 -13.21
N THR A 47 2.52 0.80 -13.56
CA THR A 47 1.26 0.27 -12.99
C THR A 47 1.22 -1.24 -12.80
N GLN A 48 0.61 -1.69 -11.70
CA GLN A 48 0.22 -3.08 -11.45
C GLN A 48 -0.59 -3.70 -12.62
N TYR A 49 -1.37 -2.89 -13.34
CA TYR A 49 -2.23 -3.33 -14.44
C TYR A 49 -1.43 -3.69 -15.68
N THR A 50 -0.38 -2.92 -16.01
CA THR A 50 0.56 -3.24 -17.09
C THR A 50 1.17 -4.62 -16.87
N ARG A 51 1.62 -4.91 -15.64
CA ARG A 51 2.17 -6.22 -15.29
C ARG A 51 1.13 -7.34 -15.44
N ILE A 52 -0.08 -7.15 -14.90
CA ILE A 52 -1.16 -8.15 -15.00
C ILE A 52 -1.48 -8.46 -16.47
N LEU A 53 -1.58 -7.42 -17.32
CA LEU A 53 -1.84 -7.61 -18.74
C LEU A 53 -0.67 -8.31 -19.45
N THR A 54 0.56 -7.88 -19.24
CA THR A 54 1.75 -8.49 -19.84
C THR A 54 1.89 -9.97 -19.46
N GLU A 55 1.77 -10.30 -18.16
CA GLU A 55 1.81 -11.69 -17.67
C GLU A 55 0.66 -12.55 -18.23
N SER A 56 -0.48 -11.91 -18.50
CA SER A 56 -1.66 -12.57 -19.06
C SER A 56 -1.60 -12.82 -20.56
N LEU A 57 -0.75 -12.08 -21.28
CA LEU A 57 -0.58 -12.16 -22.73
C LEU A 57 0.61 -13.04 -23.14
N GLU A 58 1.57 -13.24 -22.24
CA GLU A 58 2.77 -14.01 -22.52
C GLU A 58 2.45 -15.44 -22.98
N GLY A 59 2.86 -15.78 -24.21
CA GLY A 59 2.70 -17.12 -24.78
C GLY A 59 1.28 -17.50 -25.20
N VAL A 60 0.35 -16.54 -25.27
CA VAL A 60 -1.06 -16.79 -25.61
C VAL A 60 -1.33 -16.67 -27.11
N ALA A 61 -1.99 -17.67 -27.71
CA ALA A 61 -2.34 -17.69 -29.13
C ALA A 61 -3.87 -17.61 -29.40
N THR A 62 -4.70 -17.89 -28.40
CA THR A 62 -6.16 -17.87 -28.53
C THR A 62 -6.82 -17.07 -27.42
N ARG A 63 -8.05 -16.61 -27.67
CA ARG A 63 -8.88 -15.96 -26.65
C ARG A 63 -9.10 -16.86 -25.43
N ASP A 64 -9.34 -18.15 -25.61
CA ASP A 64 -9.54 -19.07 -24.48
C ASP A 64 -8.27 -19.23 -23.64
N GLN A 65 -7.09 -19.28 -24.28
CA GLN A 65 -5.80 -19.28 -23.57
C GLN A 65 -5.58 -17.96 -22.81
N PHE A 66 -5.98 -16.82 -23.41
CA PHE A 66 -5.93 -15.52 -22.74
C PHE A 66 -6.82 -15.52 -21.49
N VAL A 67 -8.04 -16.04 -21.60
CA VAL A 67 -9.01 -16.13 -20.51
C VAL A 67 -8.46 -16.97 -19.36
N GLU A 68 -7.96 -18.16 -19.65
CA GLU A 68 -7.42 -19.04 -18.60
C GLU A 68 -6.15 -18.47 -17.97
N ARG A 69 -5.32 -17.78 -18.77
CA ARG A 69 -4.14 -17.09 -18.25
C ARG A 69 -4.53 -15.89 -17.36
N MET A 70 -5.46 -15.05 -17.81
CA MET A 70 -6.03 -13.95 -17.03
C MET A 70 -6.58 -14.45 -15.70
N LYS A 71 -7.37 -15.53 -15.70
CA LYS A 71 -7.85 -16.16 -14.46
C LYS A 71 -6.69 -16.56 -13.56
N SER A 72 -5.69 -17.26 -14.10
CA SER A 72 -4.52 -17.69 -13.35
C SER A 72 -3.72 -16.53 -12.73
N VAL A 73 -3.54 -15.42 -13.46
CA VAL A 73 -2.85 -14.22 -12.95
C VAL A 73 -3.68 -13.54 -11.87
N LEU A 74 -5.01 -13.50 -12.05
CA LEU A 74 -5.94 -12.85 -11.14
C LEU A 74 -6.20 -13.61 -9.83
N VAL A 75 -5.94 -14.93 -9.75
CA VAL A 75 -6.22 -15.77 -8.57
C VAL A 75 -5.65 -15.20 -7.25
N ASN A 76 -4.49 -14.54 -7.32
CA ASN A 76 -3.88 -13.91 -6.14
C ASN A 76 -4.07 -12.39 -6.14
N LYS A 77 -4.73 -11.79 -7.14
CA LYS A 77 -4.83 -10.34 -7.31
C LYS A 77 -6.22 -9.78 -7.07
N VAL A 78 -7.27 -10.61 -7.15
CA VAL A 78 -8.65 -10.20 -6.90
C VAL A 78 -9.42 -11.32 -6.18
N PRO A 79 -10.55 -11.04 -5.51
CA PRO A 79 -11.34 -12.08 -4.86
C PRO A 79 -11.77 -13.18 -5.84
N LYS A 80 -11.57 -14.44 -5.46
CA LYS A 80 -11.89 -15.62 -6.29
C LYS A 80 -13.31 -15.59 -6.85
N ALA A 81 -14.30 -15.25 -6.02
CA ALA A 81 -15.70 -15.14 -6.41
C ALA A 81 -15.99 -14.05 -7.46
N SER A 82 -15.04 -13.13 -7.70
CA SER A 82 -15.17 -12.03 -8.66
C SER A 82 -14.42 -12.28 -9.96
N ILE A 83 -13.55 -13.30 -10.05
CA ILE A 83 -12.66 -13.52 -11.20
C ILE A 83 -13.48 -13.70 -12.49
N GLU A 84 -14.46 -14.62 -12.49
CA GLU A 84 -15.27 -14.90 -13.68
C GLU A 84 -16.04 -13.67 -14.14
N ASN A 85 -16.64 -12.91 -13.22
CA ASN A 85 -17.35 -11.67 -13.55
C ASN A 85 -16.42 -10.60 -14.12
N ARG A 86 -15.20 -10.48 -13.59
CA ARG A 86 -14.19 -9.51 -14.06
C ARG A 86 -13.66 -9.87 -15.44
N VAL A 87 -13.40 -11.15 -15.68
CA VAL A 87 -12.98 -11.64 -17.00
C VAL A 87 -14.11 -11.49 -18.01
N ALA A 88 -15.33 -11.91 -17.69
CA ALA A 88 -16.50 -11.71 -18.56
C ALA A 88 -16.75 -10.23 -18.87
N TYR A 89 -16.53 -9.35 -17.88
CA TYR A 89 -16.64 -7.91 -18.05
C TYR A 89 -15.64 -7.36 -19.07
N LEU A 90 -14.36 -7.76 -18.98
CA LEU A 90 -13.30 -7.37 -19.92
C LEU A 90 -13.63 -7.83 -21.35
N LEU A 91 -14.12 -9.04 -21.50
CA LEU A 91 -14.42 -9.64 -22.82
C LEU A 91 -15.74 -9.13 -23.44
N GLY A 92 -16.52 -8.34 -22.69
CA GLY A 92 -17.92 -8.10 -22.98
C GLY A 92 -18.20 -7.09 -24.09
N GLN A 93 -17.49 -5.94 -24.11
CA GLN A 93 -17.61 -4.81 -25.06
C GLN A 93 -16.49 -3.78 -24.80
N PRO A 94 -16.22 -2.81 -25.71
CA PRO A 94 -15.32 -1.71 -25.42
C PRO A 94 -15.75 -0.96 -24.16
N LYS A 95 -14.81 -0.71 -23.25
CA LYS A 95 -15.05 -0.10 -21.93
C LYS A 95 -14.18 1.13 -21.76
N ASP A 96 -14.65 2.07 -20.94
CA ASP A 96 -13.80 3.16 -20.49
C ASP A 96 -12.63 2.66 -19.63
N LYS A 97 -11.55 3.43 -19.57
CA LYS A 97 -10.34 3.12 -18.80
C LYS A 97 -10.64 2.71 -17.36
N ARG A 98 -11.52 3.42 -16.65
CA ARG A 98 -11.79 3.18 -15.23
C ARG A 98 -12.45 1.82 -15.01
N SER A 99 -13.33 1.45 -15.92
CA SER A 99 -13.99 0.15 -15.95
C SER A 99 -13.01 -1.01 -16.21
N ILE A 100 -12.03 -0.82 -17.09
CA ILE A 100 -10.99 -1.82 -17.38
C ILE A 100 -10.05 -1.99 -16.19
N LEU A 101 -9.54 -0.88 -15.63
CA LEU A 101 -8.69 -0.89 -14.42
C LEU A 101 -9.41 -1.57 -13.25
N ARG A 102 -10.70 -1.31 -13.10
CA ARG A 102 -11.52 -1.99 -12.10
C ARG A 102 -11.56 -3.48 -12.30
N ALA A 103 -11.70 -3.96 -13.52
CA ALA A 103 -11.70 -5.39 -13.80
C ALA A 103 -10.30 -6.03 -13.64
N LEU A 104 -9.23 -5.31 -14.01
CA LEU A 104 -7.85 -5.78 -13.96
C LEU A 104 -7.24 -5.81 -12.56
N GLY A 105 -7.79 -5.09 -11.59
CA GLY A 105 -7.24 -5.15 -10.25
C GLY A 105 -7.61 -4.02 -9.30
N ASP A 106 -8.45 -3.05 -9.68
CA ASP A 106 -8.96 -2.13 -8.66
C ASP A 106 -9.84 -2.90 -7.69
N MET A 107 -9.48 -2.78 -6.43
CA MET A 107 -10.17 -3.33 -5.30
C MET A 107 -10.44 -2.20 -4.32
N ASN A 108 -11.70 -2.05 -3.96
CA ASN A 108 -12.05 -1.29 -2.77
C ASN A 108 -11.60 -2.06 -1.51
N LEU A 109 -11.61 -1.38 -0.36
CA LEU A 109 -11.13 -1.96 0.90
C LEU A 109 -11.78 -3.32 1.24
N ARG A 110 -13.09 -3.47 1.01
CA ARG A 110 -13.82 -4.71 1.28
C ARG A 110 -13.39 -5.85 0.35
N GLU A 111 -13.12 -5.56 -0.91
CA GLU A 111 -12.58 -6.55 -1.85
C GLU A 111 -11.18 -7.01 -1.43
N VAL A 112 -10.33 -6.09 -0.96
CA VAL A 112 -9.00 -6.45 -0.44
C VAL A 112 -9.10 -7.31 0.81
N GLN A 113 -10.00 -6.99 1.75
CA GLN A 113 -10.27 -7.83 2.93
C GLN A 113 -10.77 -9.23 2.56
N GLN A 114 -11.66 -9.32 1.57
CA GLN A 114 -12.16 -10.60 1.08
C GLN A 114 -11.03 -11.43 0.47
N LEU A 115 -10.16 -10.83 -0.33
CA LEU A 115 -8.97 -11.48 -0.88
C LEU A 115 -8.00 -11.92 0.22
N LEU A 116 -7.76 -11.05 1.21
CA LEU A 116 -6.76 -11.28 2.25
C LEU A 116 -7.18 -12.38 3.23
N HIS A 117 -8.36 -12.27 3.82
CA HIS A 117 -8.81 -13.15 4.90
C HIS A 117 -10.26 -13.64 4.74
N GLY A 118 -10.90 -13.47 3.58
CA GLY A 118 -12.23 -14.01 3.33
C GLY A 118 -13.39 -13.26 4.00
N GLY A 119 -13.14 -12.07 4.56
CA GLY A 119 -14.16 -11.22 5.19
C GLY A 119 -14.44 -11.54 6.67
N ASN A 120 -14.05 -12.70 7.18
CA ASN A 120 -14.11 -13.03 8.61
C ASN A 120 -12.72 -13.28 9.18
N LEU A 121 -12.25 -12.35 10.02
CA LEU A 121 -10.93 -12.41 10.63
C LEU A 121 -10.74 -13.62 11.54
N ALA A 122 -11.78 -14.05 12.26
CA ALA A 122 -11.72 -15.17 13.19
C ALA A 122 -11.77 -16.54 12.49
N ALA A 123 -12.19 -16.56 11.21
CA ALA A 123 -12.27 -17.77 10.40
C ALA A 123 -11.88 -17.45 8.95
N PRO A 124 -10.58 -17.27 8.65
CA PRO A 124 -10.11 -17.03 7.30
C PRO A 124 -10.53 -18.19 6.37
N THR A 125 -11.08 -17.86 5.21
CA THR A 125 -11.48 -18.87 4.22
C THR A 125 -10.25 -19.51 3.59
N GLU A 126 -10.28 -20.82 3.30
CA GLU A 126 -9.15 -21.52 2.67
C GLU A 126 -8.67 -20.89 1.34
N ASP A 127 -9.60 -20.25 0.61
CA ASP A 127 -9.30 -19.61 -0.67
C ASP A 127 -8.67 -18.20 -0.53
N SER A 128 -8.66 -17.60 0.66
CA SER A 128 -8.03 -16.28 0.87
C SER A 128 -6.51 -16.42 0.97
N LEU A 129 -5.76 -15.33 0.76
CA LEU A 129 -4.29 -15.35 0.88
C LEU A 129 -3.83 -15.87 2.24
N LEU A 130 -4.48 -15.41 3.32
CA LEU A 130 -4.23 -15.91 4.66
C LEU A 130 -4.61 -17.40 4.82
N GLY A 131 -5.77 -17.84 4.33
CA GLY A 131 -6.15 -19.25 4.41
C GLY A 131 -5.16 -20.17 3.68
N GLN A 132 -4.69 -19.76 2.50
CA GLN A 132 -3.69 -20.48 1.72
C GLN A 132 -2.33 -20.51 2.46
N TYR A 133 -1.90 -19.39 3.05
CA TYR A 133 -0.69 -19.33 3.89
C TYR A 133 -0.79 -20.28 5.09
N LEU A 134 -1.90 -20.26 5.82
CA LEU A 134 -2.11 -21.11 7.01
C LEU A 134 -2.14 -22.59 6.61
N LYS A 135 -2.77 -22.93 5.49
CA LYS A 135 -2.84 -24.30 4.97
C LYS A 135 -1.48 -24.82 4.51
N GLU A 136 -0.69 -23.99 3.84
CA GLU A 136 0.65 -24.36 3.34
C GLU A 136 1.67 -24.53 4.46
N THR A 137 1.61 -23.66 5.47
CA THR A 137 2.64 -23.61 6.53
C THR A 137 2.24 -24.37 7.80
N GLY A 138 0.95 -24.55 8.06
CA GLY A 138 0.47 -25.05 9.35
C GLY A 138 0.63 -24.03 10.50
N ALA A 139 0.79 -22.74 10.15
CA ALA A 139 0.94 -21.68 11.14
C ALA A 139 -0.28 -21.58 12.07
N LYS A 140 -0.01 -21.42 13.37
CA LYS A 140 -1.06 -21.28 14.39
C LYS A 140 -1.31 -19.82 14.74
N THR A 141 -2.56 -19.38 14.62
CA THR A 141 -2.93 -17.98 14.86
C THR A 141 -3.50 -17.75 16.26
N LEU A 142 -3.47 -16.50 16.71
CA LEU A 142 -4.06 -16.08 17.98
C LEU A 142 -4.89 -14.81 17.77
N LEU A 143 -6.18 -14.87 18.09
CA LEU A 143 -7.03 -13.68 18.09
C LEU A 143 -6.90 -12.96 19.43
N ARG A 144 -6.46 -11.70 19.43
CA ARG A 144 -6.17 -10.94 20.66
C ARG A 144 -6.69 -9.51 20.61
N THR A 145 -7.22 -9.05 21.73
CA THR A 145 -7.58 -7.64 21.95
C THR A 145 -6.39 -6.84 22.45
N PHE A 146 -6.12 -5.70 21.83
CA PHE A 146 -5.09 -4.73 22.24
C PHE A 146 -5.74 -3.53 22.92
N GLY A 147 -5.05 -2.87 23.86
CA GLY A 147 -5.58 -1.68 24.53
C GLY A 147 -5.56 -0.45 23.61
N MET A 148 -6.52 0.47 23.75
CA MET A 148 -6.61 1.68 22.91
C MET A 148 -5.57 2.76 23.21
N ARG A 149 -4.84 2.71 24.33
CA ARG A 149 -3.85 3.74 24.72
C ARG A 149 -2.64 3.17 25.47
N PRO A 150 -1.39 3.55 25.10
CA PRO A 150 -0.22 3.49 25.98
C PRO A 150 -0.01 4.80 26.77
N PRO A 151 0.72 4.78 27.91
CA PRO A 151 1.17 3.59 28.61
C PRO A 151 0.08 3.09 29.55
N VAL A 152 -0.08 1.77 29.58
CA VAL A 152 -0.97 1.01 30.45
C VAL A 152 -0.59 1.26 31.91
N THR A 153 -1.16 2.28 32.55
CA THR A 153 -1.03 2.49 34.02
C THR A 153 -2.36 2.66 34.74
N SER A 154 -3.50 2.66 34.03
CA SER A 154 -4.82 2.64 34.68
C SER A 154 -5.54 1.33 34.37
N ALA A 155 -5.71 0.54 35.42
CA ALA A 155 -6.62 -0.60 35.48
C ALA A 155 -8.03 -0.11 35.07
N GLY A 156 -8.41 -0.37 33.81
CA GLY A 156 -9.65 0.13 33.22
C GLY A 156 -9.55 0.58 31.76
N GLY A 157 -8.36 0.46 31.14
CA GLY A 157 -8.14 0.86 29.74
C GLY A 157 -9.20 0.32 28.77
N LEU A 158 -9.72 1.20 27.92
CA LEU A 158 -10.66 0.85 26.85
C LEU A 158 -10.03 -0.24 25.97
N GLN A 159 -10.76 -1.34 25.81
CA GLN A 159 -10.38 -2.42 24.92
C GLN A 159 -10.49 -1.94 23.47
N GLY A 160 -9.41 -2.07 22.71
CA GLY A 160 -9.40 -1.88 21.26
C GLY A 160 -10.02 -3.08 20.54
N PRO A 161 -9.95 -3.13 19.21
CA PRO A 161 -10.51 -4.25 18.48
C PRO A 161 -9.58 -5.46 18.51
N GLN A 162 -10.15 -6.62 18.18
CA GLN A 162 -9.40 -7.87 18.08
C GLN A 162 -8.56 -7.91 16.81
N ARG A 163 -7.27 -8.22 16.95
CA ARG A 163 -6.34 -8.48 15.85
C ARG A 163 -6.03 -9.96 15.77
N LEU A 164 -5.92 -10.48 14.56
CA LEU A 164 -5.39 -11.82 14.36
C LEU A 164 -3.86 -11.75 14.30
N ILE A 165 -3.23 -12.37 15.27
CA ILE A 165 -1.78 -12.55 15.32
C ILE A 165 -1.44 -13.75 14.43
N VAL A 166 -0.55 -13.52 13.46
CA VAL A 166 -0.10 -14.52 12.51
C VAL A 166 1.43 -14.69 12.65
N PRO A 167 1.93 -15.87 13.02
CA PRO A 167 3.36 -16.06 13.22
C PRO A 167 4.07 -16.21 11.88
N ILE A 168 5.28 -15.65 11.78
CA ILE A 168 6.22 -15.89 10.69
C ILE A 168 7.52 -16.41 11.30
N SER A 169 7.99 -17.57 10.86
CA SER A 169 9.34 -18.06 11.14
C SER A 169 10.18 -18.13 9.86
N PRO A 170 11.51 -18.32 9.97
CA PRO A 170 12.38 -18.52 8.80
C PRO A 170 11.88 -19.60 7.84
N ALA A 171 11.29 -20.69 8.36
CA ALA A 171 10.76 -21.78 7.56
C ALA A 171 9.49 -21.40 6.78
N SER A 172 8.66 -20.51 7.31
CA SER A 172 7.44 -20.02 6.65
C SER A 172 7.67 -18.78 5.78
N PHE A 173 8.88 -18.22 5.77
CA PHE A 173 9.12 -16.90 5.20
C PHE A 173 8.87 -16.88 3.70
N ALA A 174 9.32 -17.88 2.95
CA ALA A 174 9.07 -17.96 1.51
C ALA A 174 7.56 -17.98 1.18
N ALA A 175 6.75 -18.67 2.00
CA ALA A 175 5.30 -18.64 1.86
C ALA A 175 4.73 -17.25 2.19
N TYR A 176 5.26 -16.58 3.21
CA TYR A 176 4.88 -15.20 3.51
C TYR A 176 5.19 -14.26 2.33
N GLU A 177 6.37 -14.35 1.72
CA GLU A 177 6.73 -13.54 0.55
C GLU A 177 5.76 -13.79 -0.62
N LYS A 178 5.47 -15.08 -0.89
CA LYS A 178 4.55 -15.52 -1.94
C LYS A 178 3.15 -14.90 -1.80
N TYR A 179 2.58 -14.92 -0.59
CA TYR A 179 1.19 -14.53 -0.35
C TYR A 179 0.99 -13.08 0.06
N PHE A 180 2.05 -12.39 0.49
CA PHE A 180 1.90 -11.07 1.08
C PHE A 180 2.73 -10.00 0.37
N TYR A 181 3.94 -10.24 -0.15
CA TYR A 181 4.75 -9.13 -0.69
C TYR A 181 4.07 -8.24 -1.73
N ASN A 182 3.26 -8.79 -2.64
CA ASN A 182 2.74 -8.07 -3.80
C ASN A 182 1.26 -7.69 -3.70
N HIS A 183 0.77 -7.33 -2.50
CA HIS A 183 -0.64 -6.99 -2.28
C HIS A 183 -0.81 -5.57 -1.74
N ASN A 184 -2.07 -5.09 -1.74
CA ASN A 184 -2.45 -3.75 -1.32
C ASN A 184 -2.41 -3.61 0.21
N PHE A 185 -1.23 -3.76 0.79
CA PHE A 185 -1.01 -3.41 2.17
C PHE A 185 0.32 -2.69 2.35
N MET A 186 0.42 -2.06 3.50
CA MET A 186 1.62 -1.43 4.00
C MET A 186 1.93 -2.01 5.37
N SER A 187 3.14 -2.51 5.59
CA SER A 187 3.58 -2.88 6.94
C SER A 187 4.45 -1.79 7.52
N VAL A 188 4.23 -1.46 8.79
CA VAL A 188 5.21 -0.65 9.54
C VAL A 188 6.18 -1.59 10.23
N TRP A 189 7.47 -1.30 10.09
CA TRP A 189 8.55 -2.00 10.76
C TRP A 189 9.51 -0.98 11.37
N ALA A 190 10.08 -1.30 12.54
CA ALA A 190 11.07 -0.52 13.24
C ALA A 190 10.75 1.00 13.31
N HIS A 191 11.80 1.82 13.30
CA HIS A 191 11.78 3.22 13.71
C HIS A 191 11.48 4.22 12.59
N ALA A 192 10.95 3.75 11.44
CA ALA A 192 10.48 4.54 10.29
C ALA A 192 10.46 3.73 8.97
N GLN A 193 10.26 2.41 9.03
CA GLN A 193 10.33 1.59 7.83
C GLN A 193 8.93 1.19 7.41
N VAL A 194 8.64 1.41 6.15
CA VAL A 194 7.41 1.00 5.52
C VAL A 194 7.76 -0.11 4.53
N MET A 195 7.17 -1.29 4.69
CA MET A 195 7.27 -2.35 3.70
C MET A 195 6.11 -2.23 2.71
N GLN A 196 6.45 -2.18 1.42
CA GLN A 196 5.54 -2.19 0.28
C GLN A 196 6.15 -3.04 -0.84
N ALA A 197 5.40 -3.94 -1.46
CA ALA A 197 5.89 -4.71 -2.62
C ALA A 197 7.18 -5.53 -2.33
N GLY A 198 7.38 -5.98 -1.08
CA GLY A 198 8.61 -6.65 -0.64
C GLY A 198 9.84 -5.73 -0.51
N GLN A 199 9.67 -4.42 -0.68
CA GLN A 199 10.71 -3.40 -0.47
C GLN A 199 10.46 -2.66 0.84
N ILE A 200 11.53 -2.36 1.56
CA ILE A 200 11.51 -1.42 2.67
C ILE A 200 11.80 -0.03 2.13
N ILE A 201 10.94 0.91 2.50
CA ILE A 201 11.14 2.35 2.34
C ILE A 201 11.49 2.90 3.71
N SER A 202 12.72 3.37 3.86
CA SER A 202 13.20 3.98 5.09
C SER A 202 13.17 5.50 5.02
N TYR A 203 12.94 6.15 6.16
CA TYR A 203 13.22 7.57 6.36
C TYR A 203 14.64 7.98 5.94
N SER A 204 15.63 7.09 6.06
CA SER A 204 17.01 7.34 5.62
C SER A 204 17.26 7.16 4.12
N HIS A 205 16.20 7.07 3.31
CA HIS A 205 16.25 6.89 1.85
C HIS A 205 16.81 5.53 1.40
N ALA A 206 16.83 4.54 2.29
CA ALA A 206 17.21 3.18 1.94
C ALA A 206 16.02 2.46 1.28
N PHE A 207 16.26 1.94 0.07
CA PHE A 207 15.41 0.96 -0.60
C PHE A 207 16.11 -0.38 -0.57
N VAL A 208 15.72 -1.23 0.37
CA VAL A 208 16.31 -2.56 0.53
C VAL A 208 15.24 -3.62 0.44
N PRO A 209 15.53 -4.79 -0.14
CA PRO A 209 14.63 -5.93 -0.05
C PRO A 209 14.30 -6.23 1.41
N PHE A 210 13.01 -6.49 1.69
CA PHE A 210 12.62 -6.95 3.02
C PHE A 210 13.32 -8.27 3.32
N ARG A 211 13.83 -8.36 4.54
CA ARG A 211 14.37 -9.60 5.10
C ARG A 211 13.65 -9.81 6.42
N LEU A 212 13.35 -11.06 6.73
CA LEU A 212 12.74 -11.41 8.00
C LEU A 212 13.61 -10.84 9.15
N PRO A 213 13.04 -10.05 10.07
CA PRO A 213 13.77 -9.55 11.22
C PRO A 213 14.38 -10.69 12.03
N GLY A 214 15.59 -10.50 12.53
CA GLY A 214 16.27 -11.51 13.35
C GLY A 214 15.74 -11.60 14.77
N THR A 215 15.07 -10.55 15.26
CA THR A 215 14.55 -10.51 16.62
C THR A 215 13.18 -11.19 16.70
N ILE A 216 13.06 -12.10 17.66
CA ILE A 216 11.79 -12.76 17.96
C ILE A 216 10.80 -11.76 18.57
N ASN A 217 9.53 -12.01 18.30
CA ASN A 217 8.35 -11.19 18.61
C ASN A 217 8.29 -9.86 17.86
N THR A 218 9.17 -9.58 16.91
CA THR A 218 9.08 -8.35 16.10
C THR A 218 7.72 -8.23 15.44
N ALA A 219 7.04 -7.12 15.74
CA ALA A 219 5.69 -6.81 15.29
C ALA A 219 5.69 -6.18 13.89
N LEU A 220 4.83 -6.69 13.01
CA LEU A 220 4.62 -6.20 11.66
C LEU A 220 3.11 -5.97 11.44
N PRO A 221 2.56 -4.84 11.95
CA PRO A 221 1.17 -4.48 11.72
C PRO A 221 0.92 -4.20 10.23
N GLN A 222 -0.12 -4.82 9.68
CA GLN A 222 -0.48 -4.67 8.27
C GLN A 222 -1.65 -3.71 8.09
N ILE A 223 -1.40 -2.61 7.39
CA ILE A 223 -2.42 -1.64 7.02
C ILE A 223 -2.93 -1.99 5.63
N ILE A 224 -4.20 -2.36 5.53
CA ILE A 224 -4.88 -2.67 4.28
C ILE A 224 -5.21 -1.38 3.54
N LEU A 225 -4.84 -1.37 2.27
CA LEU A 225 -5.07 -0.30 1.32
C LEU A 225 -6.03 -0.78 0.22
N SER A 226 -6.85 0.11 -0.32
CA SER A 226 -7.46 -0.09 -1.63
C SER A 226 -6.38 -0.05 -2.73
N SER A 227 -6.73 -0.43 -3.96
CA SER A 227 -5.77 -0.34 -5.08
C SER A 227 -5.35 1.10 -5.38
N SER A 228 -6.27 2.06 -5.26
CA SER A 228 -5.96 3.48 -5.45
C SER A 228 -5.06 4.04 -4.36
N GLU A 229 -5.25 3.62 -3.10
CA GLU A 229 -4.36 3.94 -1.99
C GLU A 229 -2.98 3.30 -2.19
N ALA A 230 -2.91 2.02 -2.58
CA ALA A 230 -1.63 1.34 -2.86
C ALA A 230 -0.85 1.98 -4.01
N GLN A 231 -1.54 2.41 -5.07
CA GLN A 231 -0.93 3.13 -6.19
C GLN A 231 -0.38 4.49 -5.74
N ARG A 232 -1.11 5.24 -4.90
CA ARG A 232 -0.61 6.51 -4.35
C ARG A 232 0.58 6.29 -3.41
N LEU A 233 0.59 5.22 -2.63
CA LEU A 233 1.76 4.83 -1.85
C LEU A 233 2.95 4.54 -2.76
N GLU A 234 2.75 3.82 -3.86
CA GLU A 234 3.83 3.55 -4.84
C GLU A 234 4.38 4.85 -5.46
N GLN A 235 3.51 5.77 -5.87
CA GLN A 235 3.91 7.09 -6.38
C GLN A 235 4.71 7.89 -5.34
N TYR A 236 4.26 7.85 -4.08
CA TYR A 236 4.96 8.47 -2.96
C TYR A 236 6.33 7.82 -2.70
N SER A 237 6.43 6.50 -2.81
CA SER A 237 7.69 5.73 -2.74
C SER A 237 8.63 6.05 -3.90
N GLN A 238 8.11 6.26 -5.11
CA GLN A 238 8.88 6.70 -6.26
C GLN A 238 9.45 8.11 -6.07
N LEU A 239 8.72 9.02 -5.39
CA LEU A 239 9.28 10.34 -5.04
C LEU A 239 10.53 10.21 -4.18
N PHE A 240 10.55 9.30 -3.21
CA PHE A 240 11.74 9.03 -2.41
C PHE A 240 12.95 8.57 -3.26
N LYS A 241 12.73 7.91 -4.41
CA LYS A 241 13.79 7.44 -5.33
C LYS A 241 14.29 8.52 -6.30
N ALA A 242 13.52 9.59 -6.53
CA ALA A 242 13.80 10.53 -7.62
C ALA A 242 15.07 11.37 -7.37
N PRO A 243 15.99 11.48 -8.37
CA PRO A 243 17.26 12.19 -8.23
C PRO A 243 17.12 13.70 -7.96
N HIS A 244 15.96 14.29 -8.27
CA HIS A 244 15.66 15.71 -8.00
C HIS A 244 15.34 16.03 -6.53
N ASN A 245 15.32 15.04 -5.64
CA ASN A 245 15.42 15.28 -4.19
C ASN A 245 16.85 15.63 -3.73
N GLY A 246 17.82 15.71 -4.66
CA GLY A 246 19.21 16.13 -4.42
C GLY A 246 19.64 17.41 -5.16
N GLY A 247 18.73 18.14 -5.80
CA GLY A 247 19.06 19.36 -6.54
C GLY A 247 19.10 20.61 -5.65
N ASN A 248 20.31 21.08 -5.30
CA ASN A 248 20.65 22.43 -4.84
C ASN A 248 19.58 23.26 -4.06
N TYR A 249 18.98 22.65 -3.03
CA TYR A 249 18.57 23.37 -1.83
C TYR A 249 19.34 22.77 -0.66
N GLY A 250 20.24 23.57 -0.07
CA GLY A 250 21.03 23.16 1.08
C GLY A 250 20.17 22.49 2.16
N ASN A 251 20.44 21.20 2.38
CA ASN A 251 20.20 20.44 3.61
C ASN A 251 18.79 20.13 4.15
N ARG A 252 17.64 20.48 3.55
CA ARG A 252 16.33 20.14 4.19
C ARG A 252 15.09 19.80 3.32
N ALA A 253 15.13 19.69 2.00
CA ALA A 253 13.90 19.60 1.21
C ALA A 253 13.65 18.23 0.53
N ASN A 254 13.61 17.13 1.29
CA ASN A 254 12.92 15.93 0.78
C ASN A 254 11.40 16.17 0.88
N ALA A 255 10.72 16.37 -0.25
CA ALA A 255 9.30 16.71 -0.28
C ALA A 255 8.40 15.61 0.32
N THR A 256 8.86 14.37 0.44
CA THR A 256 8.11 13.32 1.15
C THR A 256 8.08 13.57 2.67
N MET A 257 9.15 14.13 3.22
CA MET A 257 9.27 14.44 4.65
C MET A 257 8.89 15.88 5.00
N TYR A 258 9.04 16.78 4.02
CA TYR A 258 8.93 18.23 4.18
C TYR A 258 8.03 18.83 3.08
N PRO A 259 6.74 18.43 2.96
CA PRO A 259 5.87 18.93 1.89
C PRO A 259 5.68 20.46 1.90
N TRP A 260 5.84 21.12 3.05
CA TRP A 260 5.80 22.59 3.16
C TRP A 260 7.03 23.29 2.55
N ALA A 261 8.09 22.55 2.22
CA ALA A 261 9.20 23.09 1.44
C ALA A 261 8.79 23.32 -0.02
N LEU A 262 7.67 22.75 -0.47
CA LEU A 262 7.09 23.07 -1.77
C LEU A 262 6.53 24.51 -1.74
N PRO A 263 6.84 25.34 -2.75
CA PRO A 263 6.45 26.75 -2.75
C PRO A 263 4.95 26.96 -2.55
N GLY A 264 4.58 27.55 -1.42
CA GLY A 264 3.19 27.92 -1.10
C GLY A 264 2.25 26.74 -0.81
N TYR A 265 2.71 25.50 -0.83
CA TYR A 265 1.84 24.33 -0.79
C TYR A 265 1.11 24.16 0.55
N CYS A 266 1.84 24.08 1.66
CA CYS A 266 1.28 23.99 3.01
C CYS A 266 2.25 24.58 4.06
N ALA A 267 1.81 24.69 5.32
CA ALA A 267 2.62 25.22 6.41
C ALA A 267 3.48 24.14 7.08
N ALA A 268 4.60 24.55 7.67
CA ALA A 268 5.42 23.67 8.49
C ALA A 268 4.69 23.27 9.78
N GLY A 269 4.78 21.98 10.13
CA GLY A 269 4.21 21.42 11.35
C GLY A 269 5.24 21.22 12.46
N GLY A 270 4.75 20.92 13.67
CA GLY A 270 5.56 20.90 14.89
C GLY A 270 6.54 19.75 15.10
N TYR A 271 6.45 18.70 14.27
CA TYR A 271 7.36 17.56 14.29
C TYR A 271 8.11 17.43 12.96
N SER A 272 8.42 18.58 12.35
CA SER A 272 9.28 18.66 11.18
C SER A 272 10.59 17.89 11.40
N GLY A 273 10.81 16.82 10.63
CA GLY A 273 12.04 16.02 10.70
C GLY A 273 12.06 14.90 11.74
N ASN A 274 10.91 14.50 12.30
CA ASN A 274 10.82 13.25 13.07
C ASN A 274 10.71 12.03 12.12
N CYS A 275 11.52 11.00 12.39
CA CYS A 275 11.62 9.82 11.54
C CYS A 275 10.33 9.02 11.39
N THR A 276 9.39 9.06 12.34
CA THR A 276 8.13 8.29 12.23
C THR A 276 6.88 9.10 11.91
N GLN A 277 6.93 10.42 12.12
CA GLN A 277 5.77 11.28 11.89
C GLN A 277 5.33 11.30 10.41
N TRP A 278 6.26 11.14 9.46
CA TRP A 278 5.90 11.14 8.03
C TRP A 278 4.94 10.01 7.65
N ILE A 279 4.92 8.89 8.41
CA ILE A 279 4.02 7.76 8.15
C ILE A 279 2.56 8.21 8.27
N GLY A 280 2.22 8.96 9.32
CA GLY A 280 0.86 9.51 9.48
C GLY A 280 0.50 10.53 8.39
N ASN A 281 1.51 11.18 7.78
CA ASN A 281 1.33 12.28 6.83
C ASN A 281 1.30 11.84 5.36
N ILE A 282 1.44 10.54 5.05
CA ILE A 282 1.43 10.06 3.66
C ILE A 282 0.09 10.42 3.00
N PRO A 283 0.07 11.17 1.88
CA PRO A 283 -1.17 11.58 1.21
C PRO A 283 -1.74 10.42 0.38
N ILE A 284 -2.62 9.62 0.97
CA ILE A 284 -2.96 8.30 0.43
C ILE A 284 -4.46 8.05 0.27
N GLY A 285 -5.33 8.65 1.07
CA GLY A 285 -6.74 8.24 1.06
C GLY A 285 -7.52 8.70 -0.17
N ASP A 286 -8.64 8.03 -0.44
CA ASP A 286 -9.48 8.31 -1.61
C ASP A 286 -10.22 9.65 -1.51
N LYS A 287 -10.45 10.13 -0.29
CA LYS A 287 -11.12 11.41 -0.06
C LYS A 287 -10.16 12.57 -0.35
N LEU A 288 -10.69 13.59 -1.03
CA LEU A 288 -9.98 14.84 -1.26
C LEU A 288 -10.17 15.82 -0.10
N VAL A 289 -9.13 16.57 0.22
CA VAL A 289 -9.09 17.56 1.30
C VAL A 289 -8.51 18.88 0.80
N SER A 290 -8.96 20.00 1.37
CA SER A 290 -8.47 21.34 1.06
C SER A 290 -7.43 21.84 2.06
N GLU A 291 -7.21 21.13 3.16
CA GLU A 291 -6.25 21.46 4.21
C GLU A 291 -5.60 20.18 4.73
N TYR A 292 -4.34 20.29 5.19
CA TYR A 292 -3.71 19.30 6.05
C TYR A 292 -3.62 19.81 7.47
N ARG A 293 -3.52 18.85 8.40
CA ARG A 293 -3.38 19.15 9.83
C ARG A 293 -2.09 18.55 10.33
N PHE A 294 -1.36 19.36 11.07
CA PHE A 294 -0.12 18.95 11.67
C PHE A 294 -0.16 19.15 13.18
N PRO A 295 0.54 18.30 13.94
CA PRO A 295 0.73 18.51 15.36
C PRO A 295 1.32 19.91 15.66
N PRO A 296 0.98 20.52 16.80
CA PRO A 296 1.54 21.81 17.24
C PRO A 296 3.05 21.70 17.47
N ASN A 297 3.77 22.84 17.39
CA ASN A 297 5.21 22.89 17.59
C ASN A 297 5.60 22.51 19.02
N PHE A 298 6.21 21.33 19.17
CA PHE A 298 6.63 20.82 20.47
C PHE A 298 7.82 21.59 21.06
N GLU A 299 8.58 22.34 20.25
CA GLU A 299 9.60 23.26 20.78
C GLU A 299 8.99 24.52 21.42
N MET A 300 7.70 24.82 21.15
CA MET A 300 6.96 25.97 21.68
C MET A 300 5.95 25.56 22.75
N ARG A 301 6.37 24.70 23.70
CA ARG A 301 5.56 24.05 24.76
C ARG A 301 4.67 24.92 25.68
N LEU A 302 4.41 26.20 25.40
CA LEU A 302 3.76 27.08 26.39
C LEU A 302 2.59 27.94 25.92
N GLN A 303 2.16 27.96 24.64
CA GLN A 303 1.11 28.93 24.26
C GLN A 303 -0.01 28.46 23.32
N ASP A 304 0.10 27.37 22.57
CA ASP A 304 -1.04 26.87 21.79
C ASP A 304 -0.93 25.35 21.53
N GLU A 305 -1.88 24.58 22.05
CA GLU A 305 -2.02 23.13 21.83
C GLU A 305 -2.80 22.83 20.55
N SER A 306 -3.25 23.85 19.82
CA SER A 306 -4.11 23.66 18.65
C SER A 306 -3.31 23.07 17.46
N PRO A 307 -3.83 22.05 16.76
CA PRO A 307 -3.25 21.60 15.50
C PRO A 307 -3.06 22.75 14.52
N VAL A 308 -1.91 22.77 13.85
CA VAL A 308 -1.66 23.68 12.73
C VAL A 308 -2.49 23.18 11.55
N ARG A 309 -3.50 23.97 11.16
CA ARG A 309 -4.27 23.74 9.94
C ARG A 309 -3.70 24.58 8.83
N ALA A 310 -3.31 23.93 7.74
CA ALA A 310 -2.72 24.59 6.59
C ALA A 310 -3.57 24.33 5.34
N PRO A 311 -4.20 25.36 4.76
CA PRO A 311 -4.81 25.24 3.44
C PRO A 311 -3.78 24.76 2.42
N LEU A 312 -4.22 23.88 1.54
CA LEU A 312 -3.42 23.42 0.41
C LEU A 312 -3.53 24.42 -0.74
N ALA A 313 -2.40 24.84 -1.29
CA ALA A 313 -2.37 25.67 -2.48
C ALA A 313 -1.83 24.88 -3.69
N ALA A 314 -2.33 25.22 -4.88
CA ALA A 314 -1.68 24.80 -6.11
C ALA A 314 -0.30 25.48 -6.21
N TYR A 315 0.66 24.77 -6.79
CA TYR A 315 2.01 25.25 -7.00
C TYR A 315 2.52 24.74 -8.34
N GLU A 316 3.49 25.47 -8.91
CA GLU A 316 4.17 25.07 -10.12
C GLU A 316 5.46 24.31 -9.78
N HIS A 317 5.75 23.25 -10.53
CA HIS A 317 6.94 22.41 -10.36
C HIS A 317 7.27 21.67 -11.65
N GLU A 318 8.54 21.38 -11.94
CA GLU A 318 8.91 20.65 -13.17
C GLU A 318 8.63 19.14 -13.07
N ASN A 319 8.72 18.59 -11.86
CA ASN A 319 8.44 17.17 -11.60
C ASN A 319 6.93 16.88 -11.52
N GLU A 320 6.39 16.20 -12.53
CA GLU A 320 4.99 15.77 -12.61
C GLU A 320 4.59 14.76 -11.52
N LEU A 321 5.51 13.89 -11.09
CA LEU A 321 5.25 12.98 -9.97
C LEU A 321 5.03 13.77 -8.67
N MET A 322 5.77 14.88 -8.49
CA MET A 322 5.58 15.77 -7.34
C MET A 322 4.16 16.33 -7.33
N LYS A 323 3.71 16.88 -8.47
CA LYS A 323 2.35 17.42 -8.64
C LYS A 323 1.25 16.38 -8.48
N ARG A 324 1.53 15.09 -8.77
CA ARG A 324 0.54 14.01 -8.59
C ARG A 324 0.35 13.65 -7.11
N VAL A 325 1.45 13.59 -6.35
CA VAL A 325 1.44 13.22 -4.93
C VAL A 325 0.99 14.38 -4.06
N TRP A 326 1.57 15.56 -4.28
CA TRP A 326 1.26 16.79 -3.56
C TRP A 326 0.43 17.68 -4.48
N LYS A 327 -0.87 17.75 -4.24
CA LYS A 327 -1.82 18.47 -5.10
C LYS A 327 -2.84 19.22 -4.26
N ALA A 328 -3.53 20.18 -4.88
CA ALA A 328 -4.64 20.90 -4.28
C ALA A 328 -5.87 20.80 -5.19
N PRO A 329 -7.02 20.28 -4.72
CA PRO A 329 -7.22 19.61 -3.42
C PRO A 329 -6.40 18.31 -3.30
N GLY A 330 -5.86 18.06 -2.11
CA GLY A 330 -4.97 16.94 -1.78
C GLY A 330 -5.72 15.65 -1.43
N ASN A 331 -5.01 14.54 -1.29
CA ASN A 331 -5.56 13.29 -0.75
C ASN A 331 -5.44 13.30 0.78
N GLU A 332 -6.45 12.80 1.50
CA GLU A 332 -6.38 12.69 2.97
C GLU A 332 -5.14 11.91 3.43
N GLN A 333 -4.63 12.28 4.60
CA GLN A 333 -3.39 11.73 5.14
C GLN A 333 -3.65 10.35 5.73
N LEU A 334 -2.63 9.48 5.76
CA LEU A 334 -2.79 8.10 6.27
C LEU A 334 -3.43 8.08 7.66
N ALA A 335 -3.05 8.98 8.57
CA ALA A 335 -3.65 9.06 9.90
C ALA A 335 -5.18 9.19 9.86
N ASP A 336 -5.73 9.95 8.90
CA ASP A 336 -7.17 10.10 8.70
C ASP A 336 -7.79 8.80 8.18
N VAL A 337 -7.14 8.19 7.18
CA VAL A 337 -7.55 6.94 6.53
C VAL A 337 -7.75 5.79 7.52
N ILE A 338 -6.92 5.75 8.57
CA ILE A 338 -6.97 4.72 9.61
C ILE A 338 -7.74 5.15 10.87
N GLY A 339 -8.45 6.28 10.82
CA GLY A 339 -9.25 6.78 11.94
C GLY A 339 -8.41 7.24 13.12
N GLN A 340 -7.15 7.59 12.89
CA GLN A 340 -6.17 8.05 13.87
C GLN A 340 -5.84 9.53 13.68
N HIS A 341 -6.80 10.32 13.21
CA HIS A 341 -6.67 11.77 13.03
C HIS A 341 -6.08 12.45 14.27
N ASP A 342 -6.74 12.25 15.42
CA ASP A 342 -6.35 12.86 16.68
C ASP A 342 -4.98 12.37 17.14
N ALA A 343 -4.67 11.08 16.96
CA ALA A 343 -3.36 10.52 17.27
C ALA A 343 -2.24 11.09 16.36
N GLY A 344 -2.55 11.36 15.09
CA GLY A 344 -1.67 12.08 14.16
C GLY A 344 -1.38 13.51 14.61
N VAL A 345 -2.39 14.21 15.13
CA VAL A 345 -2.30 15.57 15.69
C VAL A 345 -1.64 15.60 17.08
N ASN A 346 -1.81 14.56 17.89
CA ASN A 346 -1.21 14.43 19.22
C ASN A 346 0.21 13.83 19.18
N ALA A 347 0.75 13.63 17.97
CA ALA A 347 2.09 13.11 17.73
C ALA A 347 2.33 11.68 18.27
N GLU A 348 1.29 10.85 18.33
CA GLU A 348 1.46 9.43 18.65
C GLU A 348 2.24 8.68 17.54
N PHE A 349 2.29 9.23 16.33
CA PHE A 349 3.12 8.74 15.23
C PHE A 349 4.59 9.18 15.33
N ALA A 350 4.97 10.04 16.28
CA ALA A 350 6.32 10.58 16.41
C ALA A 350 7.26 9.68 17.25
N ASN A 351 6.71 8.63 17.88
CA ASN A 351 7.48 7.63 18.62
C ASN A 351 7.14 6.23 18.06
N PRO A 352 8.12 5.36 17.80
CA PRO A 352 7.84 4.05 17.17
C PRO A 352 7.07 3.07 18.04
N GLY A 353 7.28 3.10 19.35
CA GLY A 353 6.48 2.33 20.29
C GLY A 353 5.02 2.80 20.30
N TRP A 354 4.80 4.11 20.21
CA TRP A 354 3.45 4.68 20.08
C TRP A 354 2.85 4.37 18.71
N LEU A 355 3.58 4.54 17.62
CA LEU A 355 3.14 4.22 16.26
C LEU A 355 2.55 2.82 16.16
N VAL A 356 3.31 1.79 16.56
CA VAL A 356 2.81 0.41 16.47
C VAL A 356 1.62 0.21 17.40
N SER A 357 1.65 0.78 18.61
CA SER A 357 0.53 0.70 19.55
C SER A 357 -0.74 1.38 19.01
N THR A 358 -0.61 2.52 18.34
CA THR A 358 -1.70 3.27 17.69
C THR A 358 -2.25 2.50 16.47
N LEU A 359 -1.40 1.76 15.76
CA LEU A 359 -1.85 0.87 14.67
C LEU A 359 -2.60 -0.37 15.18
N ILE A 360 -2.13 -1.03 16.24
CA ILE A 360 -2.76 -2.28 16.71
C ILE A 360 -3.88 -2.06 17.73
N GLY A 361 -3.88 -0.94 18.44
CA GLY A 361 -4.85 -0.63 19.50
C GLY A 361 -6.09 0.09 18.97
N PRO A 362 -6.04 1.41 18.73
CA PRO A 362 -7.22 2.21 18.38
C PRO A 362 -7.67 2.13 16.92
N THR A 363 -6.84 1.67 15.97
CA THR A 363 -7.23 1.57 14.54
C THR A 363 -8.36 0.55 14.33
N THR A 364 -9.18 0.68 13.28
CA THR A 364 -10.28 -0.28 13.03
C THR A 364 -9.75 -1.62 12.48
N ASN A 365 -10.52 -2.69 12.67
CA ASN A 365 -10.28 -3.99 12.01
C ASN A 365 -10.38 -3.91 10.49
N GLU A 366 -11.02 -2.88 9.96
CA GLU A 366 -11.10 -2.72 8.51
C GLU A 366 -9.74 -2.35 7.91
N ARG A 367 -8.92 -1.62 8.67
CA ARG A 367 -7.63 -1.11 8.21
C ARG A 367 -6.45 -1.93 8.71
N VAL A 368 -6.45 -2.36 9.97
CA VAL A 368 -5.36 -3.16 10.54
C VAL A 368 -5.92 -4.41 11.20
N PRO A 369 -6.36 -5.44 10.46
CA PRO A 369 -6.89 -6.66 11.06
C PRO A 369 -5.79 -7.67 11.47
N LEU A 370 -4.64 -7.64 10.80
CA LEU A 370 -3.56 -8.61 10.96
C LEU A 370 -2.35 -7.98 11.64
N LEU A 371 -1.77 -8.74 12.59
CA LEU A 371 -0.46 -8.46 13.14
C LEU A 371 0.43 -9.67 12.89
N PHE A 372 1.40 -9.52 11.99
CA PHE A 372 2.41 -10.56 11.84
C PHE A 372 3.45 -10.42 12.95
N ILE A 373 3.89 -11.55 13.51
CA ILE A 373 4.96 -11.58 14.53
C ILE A 373 6.05 -12.56 14.13
N VAL A 374 7.31 -12.17 14.30
CA VAL A 374 8.42 -13.08 14.06
C VAL A 374 8.53 -14.07 15.22
N VAL A 375 8.58 -15.37 14.93
CA VAL A 375 8.70 -16.44 15.93
C VAL A 375 9.76 -17.46 15.51
N PRO A 376 10.34 -18.23 16.45
CA PRO A 376 11.27 -19.29 16.09
C PRO A 376 10.55 -20.43 15.34
N ASP A 377 9.32 -20.76 15.73
CA ASP A 377 8.51 -21.82 15.12
C ASP A 377 7.04 -21.38 15.01
N HIS A 378 6.56 -21.27 13.77
CA HIS A 378 5.20 -20.82 13.45
C HIS A 378 4.12 -21.88 13.72
N THR A 379 4.51 -23.15 13.90
CA THR A 379 3.58 -24.27 14.13
C THR A 379 3.23 -24.46 15.60
N THR A 380 3.95 -23.78 16.49
CA THR A 380 3.69 -23.78 17.93
C THR A 380 2.60 -22.79 18.31
N ASP A 381 1.88 -23.08 19.40
CA ASP A 381 0.85 -22.17 19.91
C ASP A 381 1.49 -20.85 20.37
N ILE A 382 0.91 -19.72 19.95
CA ILE A 382 1.37 -18.40 20.39
C ILE A 382 0.93 -18.20 21.85
N PRO A 383 1.85 -17.85 22.77
CA PRO A 383 1.49 -17.56 24.16
C PRO A 383 0.46 -16.42 24.25
N ALA A 384 -0.55 -16.59 25.10
CA ALA A 384 -1.60 -15.58 25.27
C ALA A 384 -1.07 -14.23 25.77
N ASP A 385 0.06 -14.25 26.48
CA ASP A 385 0.76 -13.10 27.05
C ASP A 385 1.86 -12.53 26.14
N VAL A 386 2.00 -13.01 24.90
CA VAL A 386 3.05 -12.53 23.97
C VAL A 386 3.10 -11.01 23.91
N VAL A 387 4.25 -10.41 24.20
CA VAL A 387 4.42 -8.96 24.05
C VAL A 387 5.10 -8.72 22.72
N PRO A 388 4.44 -8.09 21.73
CA PRO A 388 5.10 -7.77 20.47
C PRO A 388 6.30 -6.87 20.75
N ASN A 389 7.44 -7.22 20.18
CA ASN A 389 8.64 -6.42 20.23
C ASN A 389 8.58 -5.36 19.13
N PHE A 390 8.90 -4.13 19.52
CA PHE A 390 9.01 -3.01 18.61
C PHE A 390 10.50 -2.71 18.49
N GLU A 391 11.19 -3.42 17.58
CA GLU A 391 12.63 -3.25 17.37
C GLU A 391 13.00 -1.76 17.30
N GLN A 392 13.99 -1.35 18.09
CA GLN A 392 14.73 -0.12 17.83
C GLN A 392 15.63 -0.35 16.61
N PRO A 393 15.80 0.65 15.73
CA PRO A 393 16.52 0.45 14.48
C PRO A 393 18.00 0.23 14.82
N PHE A 394 18.65 -0.63 14.04
CA PHE A 394 20.10 -0.87 14.09
C PHE A 394 20.90 0.39 13.76
#